data_AF-A0A428S1Q0-F1
#
_entry.id   AF-A0A428S1Q0-F1
#
_cell.length_a   1.000
_cell.length_b   1.000
_cell.length_c   1.000
_cell.angle_alpha   90.00
_cell.angle_beta   90.00
_cell.angle_gamma   90.00
#
_symmetry.space_group_name_H-M   'P 1'
#
loop_
_entity.id
_entity.type
_entity.pdbx_description
1 polymer ?
#
loop_
_entity_poly.entity_id
_entity_poly.type
_entity_poly.pdbx_seq_one_letter_code
_entity_poly.pdbx_strand_id
1 'polypeptide(L)'
;MGDHDPPPLSQPLLKLVTLLARRSQEQRRLYGVKTALEEAGKADEHSAERILLRTSQSAWLAYYGGCKAAKSDHGFHGQTELKQLLEGLEAQPIEDKRAFAKALAEELALLRAMEGADVNSSRQGEKRRRTTIENYITPSIPPPTTTTTTTTTGSADTGFIDTEHGNSGQILDVYVGAPLEPAEELFHEQFWESIERIPGKEQAGTWLADVSMIFQDGHPREHFGCQMEIGIAEEKVAELAFDYFGVRVEIKDGVRSVRYPGGGKIEPDPSIKLRSCRQVFPSIFRGDLYDAANTSPIYLLEKQQMRNRTDGVSMTISNQAKEGAKITVFLGQWKASAIKARLYG
;
A
#
# COMPACT_ATOMS: atom_id res chain seq x y z
N MET A 1 41.76 -19.50 11.05
CA MET A 1 41.62 -18.04 11.26
C MET A 1 40.23 -17.85 11.84
N GLY A 2 40.16 -17.42 13.10
CA GLY A 2 38.98 -17.60 13.95
C GLY A 2 37.77 -16.79 13.49
N ASP A 3 36.61 -17.46 13.47
CA ASP A 3 35.30 -16.85 13.55
C ASP A 3 35.21 -16.15 14.90
N HIS A 4 35.58 -14.87 14.93
CA HIS A 4 35.25 -14.00 16.05
C HIS A 4 33.81 -13.55 15.85
N ASP A 5 32.91 -14.03 16.71
CA ASP A 5 31.61 -13.40 16.87
C ASP A 5 31.81 -11.88 17.04
N PRO A 6 31.09 -11.04 16.28
CA PRO A 6 31.23 -9.60 16.39
C PRO A 6 30.91 -9.17 17.83
N PRO A 7 31.65 -8.19 18.38
CA PRO A 7 31.43 -7.71 19.74
C PRO A 7 29.96 -7.28 19.93
N PRO A 8 29.38 -7.48 21.13
CA PRO A 8 28.01 -7.08 21.41
C PRO A 8 27.87 -5.58 21.21
N LEU A 9 26.81 -5.18 20.49
CA LEU A 9 26.53 -3.78 20.21
C LEU A 9 26.43 -2.97 21.49
N SER A 10 26.98 -1.76 21.46
CA SER A 10 26.80 -0.81 22.54
C SER A 10 25.32 -0.44 22.70
N GLN A 11 24.91 -0.12 23.93
CA GLN A 11 23.53 0.26 24.26
C GLN A 11 22.96 1.38 23.34
N PRO A 12 23.72 2.43 22.98
CA PRO A 12 23.25 3.45 22.02
C PRO A 12 22.94 2.87 20.63
N LEU A 13 23.77 1.95 20.12
CA LEU A 13 23.57 1.34 18.80
C LEU A 13 22.35 0.41 18.80
N LEU A 14 22.17 -0.37 19.86
CA LEU A 14 20.98 -1.22 20.01
C LEU A 14 19.70 -0.37 20.05
N LYS A 15 19.73 0.74 20.78
CA LYS A 15 18.61 1.69 20.82
C LYS A 15 18.31 2.29 19.45
N LEU A 16 19.35 2.63 18.68
CA LEU A 16 19.21 3.13 17.31
C LEU A 16 18.59 2.06 16.38
N VAL A 17 18.99 0.80 16.51
CA VAL A 17 18.39 -0.31 15.75
C VAL A 17 16.88 -0.37 15.99
N THR A 18 16.45 -0.43 17.25
CA THR A 18 15.02 -0.50 17.60
C THR A 18 14.25 0.72 17.10
N LEU A 19 14.83 1.93 17.22
CA LEU A 19 14.20 3.18 16.76
C LEU A 19 14.01 3.19 15.24
N LEU A 20 15.04 2.82 14.47
CA LEU A 20 14.97 2.79 13.01
C LEU A 20 14.04 1.68 12.51
N ALA A 21 14.09 0.50 13.12
CA ALA A 21 13.22 -0.62 12.76
C ALA A 21 11.75 -0.25 12.97
N ARG A 22 11.39 0.27 14.15
CA ARG A 22 10.04 0.75 14.43
C ARG A 22 9.62 1.86 13.47
N ARG A 23 10.50 2.83 13.24
CA ARG A 23 10.19 3.96 12.36
C ARG A 23 9.99 3.54 10.90
N SER A 24 10.74 2.55 10.44
CA SER A 24 10.60 2.03 9.07
C SER A 24 9.20 1.47 8.80
N GLN A 25 8.51 0.99 9.84
CA GLN A 25 7.12 0.53 9.79
C GLN A 25 6.11 1.70 9.78
N GLU A 26 6.45 2.80 10.44
CA GLU A 26 5.58 3.98 10.58
C GLU A 26 5.77 5.01 9.44
N GLN A 27 6.90 4.97 8.71
CA GLN A 27 7.26 6.00 7.73
C GLN A 27 6.47 5.93 6.43
N ARG A 28 5.75 7.03 6.13
CA ARG A 28 5.10 7.27 4.85
C ARG A 28 6.08 7.87 3.85
N ARG A 29 6.68 6.99 3.04
CA ARG A 29 7.53 7.25 1.87
C ARG A 29 8.78 8.09 2.10
N LEU A 30 9.88 7.66 1.49
CA LEU A 30 11.09 8.46 1.37
C LEU A 30 11.20 8.93 -0.08
N TYR A 31 11.23 10.25 -0.27
CA TYR A 31 11.49 10.85 -1.58
C TYR A 31 12.97 10.72 -1.95
N GLY A 32 13.32 10.81 -3.23
CA GLY A 32 14.72 10.88 -3.68
C GLY A 32 15.56 9.63 -3.41
N VAL A 33 14.91 8.49 -3.13
CA VAL A 33 15.59 7.23 -2.80
C VAL A 33 16.48 6.75 -3.94
N LYS A 34 16.04 6.89 -5.20
CA LYS A 34 16.82 6.45 -6.36
C LYS A 34 18.16 7.20 -6.44
N THR A 35 18.12 8.53 -6.39
CA THR A 35 19.32 9.39 -6.36
C THR A 35 20.18 9.10 -5.14
N ALA A 36 19.57 8.98 -3.96
CA ALA A 36 20.31 8.69 -2.73
C ALA A 36 20.94 7.30 -2.73
N LEU A 37 20.33 6.30 -3.39
CA LEU A 37 20.89 4.95 -3.49
C LEU A 37 22.09 4.94 -4.45
N GLU A 38 22.04 5.72 -5.52
CA GLU A 38 23.19 5.94 -6.41
C GLU A 38 24.33 6.70 -5.71
N GLU A 39 24.02 7.69 -4.87
CA GLU A 39 24.98 8.44 -4.05
C GLU A 39 25.61 7.56 -2.96
N ALA A 40 24.80 6.79 -2.23
CA ALA A 40 25.25 5.75 -1.30
C ALA A 40 26.11 4.68 -2.00
N GLY A 41 25.81 4.44 -3.28
CA GLY A 41 26.61 3.63 -4.19
C GLY A 41 28.03 4.15 -4.42
N LYS A 42 28.27 5.44 -4.19
CA LYS A 42 29.54 6.15 -4.41
C LYS A 42 30.16 6.67 -3.11
N ALA A 43 29.48 6.50 -1.99
CA ALA A 43 29.94 6.91 -0.67
C ALA A 43 31.20 6.14 -0.24
N ASP A 44 31.94 6.74 0.69
CA ASP A 44 33.17 6.16 1.27
C ASP A 44 32.95 4.72 1.77
N GLU A 45 33.91 3.83 1.51
CA GLU A 45 33.81 2.41 1.85
C GLU A 45 33.64 2.13 3.35
N HIS A 46 33.99 3.10 4.20
CA HIS A 46 33.91 3.01 5.66
C HIS A 46 32.75 3.84 6.24
N SER A 47 31.96 4.51 5.39
CA SER A 47 30.73 5.20 5.82
C SER A 47 29.66 4.21 6.26
N ALA A 48 28.84 4.58 7.25
CA ALA A 48 27.73 3.71 7.66
C ALA A 48 26.75 3.48 6.49
N GLU A 49 26.56 4.50 5.65
CA GLU A 49 25.68 4.45 4.49
C GLU A 49 26.10 3.37 3.49
N ARG A 50 27.39 3.31 3.12
CA ARG A 50 27.92 2.30 2.21
C ARG A 50 27.91 0.90 2.82
N ILE A 51 28.24 0.79 4.11
CA ILE A 51 28.24 -0.49 4.84
C ILE A 51 26.82 -1.06 4.89
N LEU A 52 25.84 -0.26 5.29
CA LEU A 52 24.43 -0.65 5.35
C LEU A 52 23.90 -1.10 3.98
N LEU A 53 24.21 -0.35 2.91
CA LEU A 53 23.77 -0.71 1.56
C LEU A 53 24.33 -2.06 1.11
N ARG A 54 25.60 -2.35 1.42
CA ARG A 54 26.22 -3.66 1.12
C ARG A 54 25.64 -4.80 1.96
N THR A 55 25.28 -4.53 3.21
CA THR A 55 24.73 -5.56 4.10
C THR A 55 23.27 -5.87 3.77
N SER A 56 22.44 -4.85 3.62
CA SER A 56 21.02 -5.00 3.31
C SER A 56 20.46 -3.68 2.81
N GLN A 57 19.91 -3.69 1.59
CA GLN A 57 19.19 -2.54 1.06
C GLN A 57 18.05 -2.12 2.00
N SER A 58 17.39 -3.05 2.68
CA SER A 58 16.33 -2.72 3.64
C SER A 58 16.86 -2.00 4.89
N ALA A 59 18.04 -2.39 5.39
CA ALA A 59 18.69 -1.71 6.49
C ALA A 59 19.17 -0.30 6.08
N TRP A 60 19.71 -0.17 4.87
CA TRP A 60 20.06 1.14 4.30
C TRP A 60 18.86 2.08 4.19
N LEU A 61 17.72 1.57 3.74
CA LEU A 61 16.50 2.35 3.60
C LEU A 61 15.94 2.83 4.95
N ALA A 62 15.95 1.97 5.96
CA ALA A 62 15.56 2.36 7.32
C ALA A 62 16.49 3.46 7.87
N TYR A 63 17.80 3.33 7.66
CA TYR A 63 18.78 4.34 8.03
C TYR A 63 18.58 5.67 7.28
N TYR A 64 18.42 5.63 5.96
CA TYR A 64 18.13 6.80 5.13
C TYR A 64 16.87 7.53 5.59
N GLY A 65 15.83 6.77 5.97
CA GLY A 65 14.61 7.32 6.54
C GLY A 65 14.81 7.99 7.88
N GLY A 66 15.61 7.38 8.75
CA GLY A 66 16.05 7.98 10.00
C GLY A 66 16.76 9.30 9.79
N CYS A 67 17.75 9.34 8.89
CA CYS A 67 18.51 10.54 8.53
C CYS A 67 17.63 11.66 8.01
N LYS A 68 16.70 11.37 7.10
CA LYS A 68 15.77 12.38 6.58
C LYS A 68 14.89 12.96 7.66
N ALA A 69 14.40 12.11 8.55
CA ALA A 69 13.52 12.57 9.58
C ALA A 69 14.25 13.32 10.70
N ALA A 70 15.50 12.96 11.00
CA ALA A 70 16.35 13.76 11.89
C ALA A 70 16.58 15.18 11.33
N LYS A 71 16.60 15.34 10.00
CA LYS A 71 16.75 16.61 9.27
C LYS A 71 15.42 17.30 8.94
N SER A 72 14.26 16.78 9.37
CA SER A 72 12.96 17.36 9.03
C SER A 72 12.65 18.60 9.87
N ASP A 73 12.07 19.61 9.23
CA ASP A 73 11.56 20.82 9.90
C ASP A 73 10.30 20.54 10.74
N HIS A 74 9.62 19.41 10.49
CA HIS A 74 8.48 18.96 11.28
C HIS A 74 8.96 18.18 12.48
N GLY A 75 9.14 18.90 13.60
CA GLY A 75 9.53 18.35 14.88
C GLY A 75 8.71 17.13 15.30
N PHE A 76 9.38 16.06 15.75
CA PHE A 76 8.71 14.92 16.37
C PHE A 76 9.39 14.53 17.69
N HIS A 77 8.63 13.89 18.58
CA HIS A 77 9.14 13.43 19.87
C HIS A 77 10.30 12.44 19.66
N GLY A 78 11.46 12.72 20.23
CA GLY A 78 12.67 11.91 20.06
C GLY A 78 13.55 12.28 18.87
N GLN A 79 13.28 13.37 18.15
CA GLN A 79 14.13 13.81 17.01
C GLN A 79 15.57 14.13 17.42
N THR A 80 15.76 14.87 18.52
CA THR A 80 17.09 15.23 19.01
C THR A 80 17.90 14.00 19.40
N GLU A 81 17.25 13.03 20.05
CA GLU A 81 17.87 11.75 20.40
C GLU A 81 18.24 10.95 19.15
N LEU A 82 17.34 10.84 18.17
CA LEU A 82 17.65 10.17 16.91
C LEU A 82 18.83 10.83 16.19
N LYS A 83 18.89 12.16 16.16
CA LYS A 83 19.99 12.90 15.55
C LYS A 83 21.32 12.59 16.24
N GLN A 84 21.35 12.60 17.57
CA GLN A 84 22.55 12.27 18.37
C GLN A 84 23.02 10.83 18.14
N LEU A 85 22.07 9.88 18.06
CA LEU A 85 22.41 8.47 17.81
C LEU A 85 22.95 8.25 16.40
N LEU A 86 22.39 8.92 15.39
CA LEU A 86 22.88 8.85 14.00
C LEU A 86 24.27 9.47 13.86
N GLU A 87 24.52 10.63 14.46
CA GLU A 87 25.85 11.24 14.50
C GLU A 87 26.85 10.34 15.25
N GLY A 88 26.41 9.72 16.34
CA GLY A 88 27.20 8.78 17.12
C GLY A 88 27.58 7.52 16.37
N LEU A 89 26.70 6.99 15.49
CA LEU A 89 26.99 5.85 14.62
C LEU A 89 28.10 6.15 13.63
N GLU A 90 28.11 7.33 13.02
CA GLU A 90 29.11 7.67 12.01
C GLU A 90 30.52 7.83 12.61
N ALA A 91 30.60 8.18 13.89
CA ALA A 91 31.83 8.26 14.66
C ALA A 91 32.35 6.89 15.19
N GLN A 92 31.60 5.80 15.01
CA GLN A 92 32.03 4.48 15.47
C GLN A 92 33.12 3.85 14.58
N PRO A 93 33.93 2.92 15.13
CA PRO A 93 34.76 2.02 14.34
C PRO A 93 33.98 1.25 13.26
N ILE A 94 34.69 0.80 12.22
CA ILE A 94 34.11 0.09 11.07
C ILE A 94 33.43 -1.20 11.52
N GLU A 95 34.02 -1.89 12.49
CA GLU A 95 33.52 -3.14 13.07
C GLU A 95 32.14 -2.93 13.71
N ASP A 96 31.97 -1.84 14.45
CA ASP A 96 30.72 -1.49 15.12
C ASP A 96 29.65 -1.05 14.12
N LYS A 97 30.03 -0.32 13.06
CA LYS A 97 29.12 0.01 11.94
C LYS A 97 28.63 -1.26 11.23
N ARG A 98 29.49 -2.25 11.03
CA ARG A 98 29.14 -3.55 10.42
C ARG A 98 28.22 -4.36 11.34
N ALA A 99 28.54 -4.43 12.63
CA ALA A 99 27.70 -5.10 13.62
C ALA A 99 26.30 -4.45 13.68
N PHE A 100 26.25 -3.11 13.64
CA PHE A 100 25.00 -2.36 13.60
C PHE A 100 24.19 -2.68 12.33
N ALA A 101 24.83 -2.67 11.16
CA ALA A 101 24.17 -2.97 9.90
C ALA A 101 23.57 -4.39 9.88
N LYS A 102 24.30 -5.37 10.42
CA LYS A 102 23.83 -6.76 10.55
C LYS A 102 22.63 -6.85 11.50
N ALA A 103 22.74 -6.27 12.70
CA ALA A 103 21.65 -6.28 13.67
C ALA A 103 20.39 -5.57 13.16
N LEU A 104 20.52 -4.44 12.48
CA LEU A 104 19.38 -3.75 11.87
C LEU A 104 18.73 -4.60 10.76
N ALA A 105 19.53 -5.29 9.94
CA ALA A 105 19.00 -6.18 8.92
C ALA A 105 18.26 -7.38 9.53
N GLU A 106 18.80 -7.97 10.59
CA GLU A 106 18.19 -9.07 11.34
C GLU A 106 16.88 -8.66 12.01
N GLU A 107 16.86 -7.51 12.69
CA GLU A 107 15.65 -6.97 13.32
C GLU A 107 14.54 -6.71 12.30
N LEU A 108 14.88 -6.12 11.16
CA LEU A 108 13.93 -5.89 10.07
C LEU A 108 13.44 -7.21 9.44
N ALA A 109 14.30 -8.23 9.36
CA ALA A 109 13.91 -9.55 8.89
C ALA A 109 13.00 -10.27 9.90
N LEU A 110 13.28 -10.15 11.20
CA LEU A 110 12.47 -10.70 12.28
C LEU A 110 11.07 -10.06 12.31
N LEU A 111 10.98 -8.74 12.21
CA LEU A 111 9.70 -8.03 12.13
C LEU A 111 8.86 -8.51 10.94
N ARG A 112 9.49 -8.73 9.77
CA ARG A 112 8.82 -9.33 8.60
C ARG A 112 8.34 -10.76 8.86
N ALA A 113 9.15 -11.58 9.53
CA ALA A 113 8.80 -12.96 9.83
C ALA A 113 7.65 -13.06 10.84
N MET A 114 7.62 -12.17 11.84
CA MET A 114 6.56 -12.12 12.86
C MET A 114 5.23 -11.65 12.27
N GLU A 115 5.24 -10.68 11.34
CA GLU A 115 4.05 -10.25 10.60
C GLU A 115 3.44 -11.38 9.76
N GLY A 116 4.26 -12.30 9.24
CA GLY A 116 3.81 -13.50 8.54
C GLY A 116 3.30 -14.64 9.44
N ALA A 117 3.76 -14.73 10.69
CA ALA A 117 3.43 -15.83 11.61
C ALA A 117 2.10 -15.64 12.36
N ASP A 118 1.66 -14.40 12.60
CA ASP A 118 0.41 -14.09 13.30
C ASP A 118 -0.86 -14.50 12.52
N VAL A 119 -0.71 -14.86 11.24
CA VAL A 119 -1.81 -15.39 10.41
C VAL A 119 -2.08 -16.88 10.69
N ASN A 120 -1.10 -17.63 11.22
CA ASN A 120 -1.21 -19.09 11.39
C ASN A 120 -1.59 -19.57 12.80
N SER A 121 -1.56 -18.70 13.82
CA SER A 121 -1.76 -19.09 15.23
C SER A 121 -3.17 -18.80 15.78
N SER A 122 -4.06 -18.11 15.07
CA SER A 122 -5.39 -17.73 15.58
C SER A 122 -6.51 -18.74 15.30
N ARG A 123 -6.18 -20.02 15.11
CA ARG A 123 -7.15 -21.13 14.99
C ARG A 123 -6.95 -22.16 16.09
N GLN A 124 -7.19 -21.80 17.37
CA GLN A 124 -7.65 -22.76 18.39
C GLN A 124 -8.00 -22.09 19.73
N GLY A 125 -9.24 -22.34 20.20
CA GLY A 125 -9.74 -22.06 21.55
C GLY A 125 -10.25 -20.62 21.74
N GLU A 126 -11.48 -20.33 22.18
CA GLU A 126 -12.21 -21.02 23.22
C GLU A 126 -13.74 -20.81 23.09
N LYS A 127 -14.48 -21.91 23.05
CA LYS A 127 -15.94 -21.94 23.12
C LYS A 127 -16.39 -21.45 24.49
N ARG A 128 -17.09 -20.31 24.55
CA ARG A 128 -17.99 -20.01 25.68
C ARG A 128 -19.43 -19.92 25.20
N ARG A 129 -20.20 -20.96 25.54
CA ARG A 129 -21.67 -20.97 25.56
C ARG A 129 -22.16 -20.08 26.70
N ARG A 130 -23.14 -19.19 26.44
CA ARG A 130 -24.34 -18.96 27.27
C ARG A 130 -25.35 -18.10 26.49
N THR A 131 -26.42 -18.70 25.95
CA THR A 131 -27.81 -18.74 26.44
C THR A 131 -28.57 -17.39 26.39
N THR A 132 -29.43 -17.31 25.37
CA THR A 132 -30.81 -16.78 25.32
C THR A 132 -31.32 -15.95 26.49
N ILE A 133 -31.78 -14.73 26.20
CA ILE A 133 -33.10 -14.22 26.62
C ILE A 133 -33.67 -13.41 25.45
N GLU A 134 -34.75 -13.93 24.88
CA GLU A 134 -35.69 -13.19 24.04
C GLU A 134 -36.40 -12.14 24.89
N ASN A 135 -36.57 -10.93 24.36
CA ASN A 135 -37.76 -10.13 24.65
C ASN A 135 -38.02 -9.19 23.48
N TYR A 136 -39.10 -9.53 22.77
CA TYR A 136 -39.84 -8.64 21.89
C TYR A 136 -40.41 -7.47 22.71
N ILE A 137 -40.38 -6.25 22.17
CA ILE A 137 -41.49 -5.28 22.10
C ILE A 137 -41.11 -4.21 21.07
N THR A 138 -42.01 -4.01 20.11
CA THR A 138 -41.97 -3.02 19.00
C THR A 138 -42.53 -1.65 19.48
N PRO A 139 -42.69 -0.66 18.59
CA PRO A 139 -41.95 0.61 18.57
C PRO A 139 -42.69 1.79 19.24
N SER A 140 -41.98 2.86 19.58
CA SER A 140 -42.63 4.15 19.87
C SER A 140 -41.95 5.29 19.12
N ILE A 141 -42.70 5.83 18.15
CA ILE A 141 -42.50 7.13 17.48
C ILE A 141 -42.90 8.24 18.47
N PRO A 142 -42.18 9.38 18.49
CA PRO A 142 -42.85 10.68 18.30
C PRO A 142 -42.18 11.59 17.23
N PRO A 143 -42.88 12.67 16.78
CA PRO A 143 -42.76 13.31 15.46
C PRO A 143 -41.83 14.57 15.46
N PRO A 144 -41.69 15.29 14.32
CA PRO A 144 -40.48 16.04 13.96
C PRO A 144 -40.46 17.44 14.54
N THR A 145 -39.25 17.99 14.74
CA THR A 145 -39.08 19.43 14.95
C THR A 145 -38.49 20.04 13.69
N THR A 146 -39.36 20.74 12.97
CA THR A 146 -39.08 21.64 11.87
C THR A 146 -38.34 22.86 12.41
N THR A 147 -37.12 23.11 11.93
CA THR A 147 -36.58 24.49 11.95
C THR A 147 -36.04 24.81 10.57
N THR A 148 -36.87 25.56 9.85
CA THR A 148 -36.59 26.19 8.57
C THR A 148 -35.67 27.38 8.82
N THR A 149 -34.47 27.37 8.23
CA THR A 149 -33.74 28.60 7.92
C THR A 149 -33.38 28.56 6.44
N THR A 150 -34.26 29.17 5.66
CA THR A 150 -34.07 29.58 4.25
C THR A 150 -33.35 30.91 4.21
N THR A 151 -32.23 30.99 3.48
CA THR A 151 -31.66 32.11 2.68
C THR A 151 -30.15 31.84 2.48
N THR A 152 -29.48 31.97 1.33
CA THR A 152 -29.80 32.36 -0.06
C THR A 152 -28.62 31.87 -0.93
N THR A 153 -28.93 31.34 -2.11
CA THR A 153 -28.15 31.26 -3.36
C THR A 153 -26.61 31.38 -3.34
N GLY A 154 -25.96 30.31 -3.79
CA GLY A 154 -24.60 30.33 -4.33
C GLY A 154 -24.46 29.21 -5.35
N SER A 155 -24.92 29.49 -6.57
CA SER A 155 -24.63 28.68 -7.76
C SER A 155 -23.13 28.64 -7.98
N ALA A 156 -22.53 27.46 -7.97
CA ALA A 156 -21.19 27.22 -8.48
C ALA A 156 -21.25 25.97 -9.35
N ASP A 157 -21.67 26.23 -10.58
CA ASP A 157 -21.18 25.61 -11.80
C ASP A 157 -19.66 25.41 -11.71
N THR A 158 -19.21 24.16 -11.71
CA THR A 158 -17.85 23.75 -12.06
C THR A 158 -18.05 22.55 -12.98
N GLY A 159 -18.17 22.74 -14.29
CA GLY A 159 -17.23 23.49 -15.11
C GLY A 159 -16.10 22.53 -15.45
N PHE A 160 -16.18 21.99 -16.67
CA PHE A 160 -15.11 21.30 -17.38
C PHE A 160 -13.73 21.84 -16.99
N ILE A 161 -12.83 20.96 -16.59
CA ILE A 161 -11.40 21.24 -16.64
C ILE A 161 -10.81 20.29 -17.67
N ASP A 162 -10.91 20.74 -18.92
CA ASP A 162 -9.80 20.63 -19.85
C ASP A 162 -8.67 21.49 -19.27
N THR A 163 -7.53 20.88 -18.97
CA THR A 163 -6.28 21.64 -18.86
C THR A 163 -5.17 20.77 -19.41
N GLU A 164 -5.00 20.84 -20.72
CA GLU A 164 -3.64 20.80 -21.24
C GLU A 164 -2.90 22.08 -20.85
N HIS A 165 -1.61 21.93 -20.61
CA HIS A 165 -0.55 22.95 -20.50
C HIS A 165 -0.25 23.53 -19.11
N GLY A 166 0.53 22.74 -18.35
CA GLY A 166 1.41 23.20 -17.28
C GLY A 166 2.57 22.22 -17.10
N ASN A 167 3.55 22.28 -17.99
CA ASN A 167 4.68 21.36 -18.05
C ASN A 167 5.63 21.55 -16.86
N SER A 168 5.42 20.79 -15.78
CA SER A 168 6.51 20.30 -14.92
C SER A 168 6.41 18.78 -14.96
N GLY A 169 7.17 18.15 -15.86
CA GLY A 169 7.14 16.71 -16.07
C GLY A 169 7.42 15.95 -14.78
N GLN A 170 6.37 15.58 -14.05
CA GLN A 170 6.44 14.50 -13.09
C GLN A 170 6.69 13.25 -13.92
N ILE A 171 7.91 12.71 -13.84
CA ILE A 171 8.24 11.43 -14.45
C ILE A 171 7.43 10.38 -13.69
N LEU A 172 6.26 10.04 -14.22
CA LEU A 172 5.49 8.89 -13.77
C LEU A 172 6.28 7.65 -14.19
N ASP A 173 6.88 6.99 -13.21
CA ASP A 173 7.56 5.71 -13.43
C ASP A 173 6.48 4.62 -13.50
N VAL A 174 5.99 4.37 -14.73
CA VAL A 174 4.90 3.45 -15.06
C VAL A 174 5.46 2.18 -15.69
N TYR A 175 5.10 1.04 -15.11
CA TYR A 175 5.39 -0.30 -15.62
C TYR A 175 4.09 -0.96 -16.03
N VAL A 176 4.00 -1.51 -17.23
CA VAL A 176 2.75 -2.02 -17.81
C VAL A 176 2.95 -3.42 -18.36
N GLY A 177 2.03 -4.33 -18.01
CA GLY A 177 2.03 -5.71 -18.49
C GLY A 177 3.03 -6.56 -17.73
N ALA A 178 2.57 -7.31 -16.74
CA ALA A 178 3.43 -8.19 -15.95
C ALA A 178 3.58 -9.57 -16.61
N PRO A 179 4.76 -10.20 -16.55
CA PRO A 179 4.91 -11.60 -16.97
C PRO A 179 4.01 -12.51 -16.14
N LEU A 180 3.41 -13.53 -16.77
CA LEU A 180 2.35 -14.34 -16.17
C LEU A 180 2.81 -15.11 -14.92
N GLU A 181 3.91 -15.88 -15.03
CA GLU A 181 4.42 -16.73 -13.94
C GLU A 181 4.72 -15.93 -12.64
N PRO A 182 5.53 -14.86 -12.65
CA PRO A 182 5.80 -14.11 -11.42
C PRO A 182 4.60 -13.27 -10.96
N ALA A 183 3.64 -12.96 -11.83
CA ALA A 183 2.41 -12.26 -11.43
C ALA A 183 1.44 -13.20 -10.71
N GLU A 184 1.29 -14.45 -11.17
CA GLU A 184 0.39 -15.46 -10.58
C GLU A 184 0.64 -15.65 -9.08
N GLU A 185 1.91 -15.67 -8.66
CA GLU A 185 2.31 -15.80 -7.27
C GLU A 185 1.78 -14.68 -6.34
N LEU A 186 1.40 -13.53 -6.89
CA LEU A 186 0.88 -12.38 -6.11
C LEU A 186 -0.61 -12.50 -5.80
N PHE A 187 -1.34 -13.43 -6.44
CA PHE A 187 -2.79 -13.49 -6.39
C PHE A 187 -3.30 -14.86 -5.93
N HIS A 188 -4.46 -14.86 -5.27
CA HIS A 188 -5.19 -16.10 -5.05
C HIS A 188 -5.78 -16.63 -6.35
N GLU A 189 -5.82 -17.95 -6.51
CA GLU A 189 -6.21 -18.65 -7.75
C GLU A 189 -7.52 -18.13 -8.35
N GLN A 190 -8.58 -17.98 -7.54
CA GLN A 190 -9.86 -17.46 -8.03
C GLN A 190 -9.76 -16.01 -8.56
N PHE A 191 -8.92 -15.17 -7.95
CA PHE A 191 -8.72 -13.81 -8.41
C PHE A 191 -7.79 -13.73 -9.62
N TRP A 192 -6.76 -14.59 -9.68
CA TRP A 192 -5.83 -14.68 -10.80
C TRP A 192 -6.53 -14.96 -12.15
N GLU A 193 -7.52 -15.85 -12.12
CA GLU A 193 -8.38 -16.16 -13.26
C GLU A 193 -9.29 -15.00 -13.68
N SER A 194 -9.36 -13.93 -12.88
CA SER A 194 -10.15 -12.74 -13.20
C SER A 194 -9.32 -11.60 -13.81
N ILE A 195 -7.99 -11.71 -13.81
CA ILE A 195 -7.11 -10.69 -14.34
C ILE A 195 -7.10 -10.76 -15.88
N GLU A 196 -7.26 -9.63 -16.54
CA GLU A 196 -7.23 -9.54 -18.00
C GLU A 196 -5.85 -9.93 -18.55
N ARG A 197 -5.83 -10.57 -19.72
CA ARG A 197 -4.60 -10.93 -20.45
C ARG A 197 -4.43 -9.99 -21.62
N ILE A 198 -3.28 -9.33 -21.72
CA ILE A 198 -2.99 -8.36 -22.78
C ILE A 198 -1.84 -8.84 -23.67
N PRO A 199 -1.83 -8.49 -24.97
CA PRO A 199 -0.75 -8.86 -25.86
C PRO A 199 0.54 -8.11 -25.49
N GLY A 200 1.67 -8.83 -25.48
CA GLY A 200 2.99 -8.27 -25.28
C GLY A 200 3.40 -7.37 -26.45
N LYS A 201 4.00 -6.22 -26.16
CA LYS A 201 4.44 -5.25 -27.18
C LYS A 201 5.73 -5.64 -27.89
N GLU A 202 6.60 -6.39 -27.21
CA GLU A 202 7.96 -6.70 -27.70
C GLU A 202 8.02 -7.97 -28.53
N GLN A 203 7.17 -8.96 -28.23
CA GLN A 203 7.15 -10.26 -28.89
C GLN A 203 5.72 -10.66 -29.24
N ALA A 204 5.45 -10.77 -30.54
CA ALA A 204 4.17 -11.24 -31.05
C ALA A 204 3.86 -12.66 -30.52
N GLY A 205 2.64 -12.87 -30.03
CA GLY A 205 2.20 -14.13 -29.45
C GLY A 205 2.51 -14.31 -27.96
N THR A 206 3.20 -13.35 -27.33
CA THR A 206 3.38 -13.33 -25.88
C THR A 206 2.17 -12.70 -25.20
N TRP A 207 1.70 -13.30 -24.11
CA TRP A 207 0.63 -12.77 -23.28
C TRP A 207 1.19 -12.31 -21.94
N LEU A 208 0.70 -11.17 -21.47
CA LEU A 208 1.04 -10.58 -20.18
C LEU A 208 -0.24 -10.45 -19.35
N ALA A 209 -0.11 -10.41 -18.04
CA ALA A 209 -1.20 -10.01 -17.17
C ALA A 209 -1.36 -8.49 -17.25
N ASP A 210 -2.60 -7.98 -17.33
CA ASP A 210 -2.87 -6.55 -17.20
C ASP A 210 -2.68 -6.10 -15.75
N VAL A 211 -1.41 -6.07 -15.36
CA VAL A 211 -0.94 -5.57 -14.09
C VAL A 211 0.07 -4.49 -14.40
N SER A 212 -0.17 -3.33 -13.82
CA SER A 212 0.66 -2.16 -13.98
C SER A 212 1.06 -1.61 -12.62
N MET A 213 2.27 -1.08 -12.51
CA MET A 213 2.73 -0.39 -11.30
C MET A 213 3.08 1.05 -11.63
N ILE A 214 2.58 1.97 -10.81
CA ILE A 214 2.77 3.41 -10.95
C ILE A 214 3.45 3.93 -9.70
N PHE A 215 4.61 4.55 -9.87
CA PHE A 215 5.34 5.20 -8.79
C PHE A 215 5.18 6.72 -8.91
N GLN A 216 4.39 7.26 -7.97
CA GLN A 216 4.10 8.67 -7.73
C GLN A 216 5.31 9.48 -7.22
N ASP A 217 5.94 10.40 -7.94
CA ASP A 217 6.85 11.38 -7.29
C ASP A 217 6.05 12.61 -6.80
N GLY A 218 5.93 12.82 -5.48
CA GLY A 218 5.13 13.93 -4.93
C GLY A 218 4.96 13.96 -3.40
N HIS A 219 4.28 15.00 -2.88
CA HIS A 219 4.12 15.24 -1.44
C HIS A 219 3.32 14.14 -0.70
N PRO A 220 3.71 13.72 0.52
CA PRO A 220 3.16 12.58 1.26
C PRO A 220 1.67 12.65 1.64
N ARG A 221 1.06 13.85 1.57
CA ARG A 221 -0.35 14.05 1.91
C ARG A 221 -1.30 13.86 0.72
N GLU A 222 -0.75 13.83 -0.50
CA GLU A 222 -1.54 13.80 -1.74
C GLU A 222 -1.26 12.54 -2.58
N HIS A 223 -0.08 11.91 -2.41
CA HIS A 223 0.38 10.82 -3.27
C HIS A 223 0.79 9.59 -2.44
N PHE A 224 -0.06 8.56 -2.41
CA PHE A 224 0.18 7.29 -1.73
C PHE A 224 1.24 6.41 -2.39
N GLY A 225 1.60 6.74 -3.63
CA GLY A 225 2.99 6.68 -4.02
C GLY A 225 3.57 5.34 -4.46
N CYS A 226 2.93 4.24 -4.14
CA CYS A 226 2.88 3.19 -5.13
C CYS A 226 1.44 2.76 -5.30
N GLN A 227 1.05 2.66 -6.56
CA GLN A 227 -0.23 2.15 -6.99
C GLN A 227 0.03 0.96 -7.90
N MET A 228 -0.66 -0.14 -7.63
CA MET A 228 -0.82 -1.22 -8.61
C MET A 228 -2.20 -1.10 -9.22
N GLU A 229 -2.26 -1.17 -10.55
CA GLU A 229 -3.50 -1.28 -11.31
C GLU A 229 -3.60 -2.68 -11.89
N ILE A 230 -4.77 -3.29 -11.74
CA ILE A 230 -5.07 -4.65 -12.18
C ILE A 230 -6.29 -4.55 -13.09
N GLY A 231 -6.10 -4.87 -14.37
CA GLY A 231 -7.17 -5.05 -15.33
C GLY A 231 -7.95 -6.31 -15.04
N ILE A 232 -9.27 -6.20 -15.07
CA ILE A 232 -10.22 -7.27 -14.78
C ILE A 232 -11.01 -7.57 -16.04
N ALA A 233 -11.07 -8.84 -16.42
CA ALA A 233 -11.82 -9.29 -17.58
C ALA A 233 -13.32 -8.90 -17.50
N GLU A 234 -13.91 -8.58 -18.65
CA GLU A 234 -15.27 -8.01 -18.75
C GLU A 234 -16.35 -8.85 -18.04
N GLU A 235 -16.22 -10.17 -18.09
CA GLU A 235 -17.15 -11.15 -17.55
C GLU A 235 -17.05 -11.29 -16.02
N LYS A 236 -15.96 -10.79 -15.42
CA LYS A 236 -15.69 -10.85 -13.98
C LYS A 236 -16.09 -9.59 -13.22
N VAL A 237 -16.35 -8.50 -13.94
CA VAL A 237 -16.64 -7.18 -13.35
C VAL A 237 -17.79 -7.22 -12.33
N ALA A 238 -18.91 -7.87 -12.67
CA ALA A 238 -20.08 -7.89 -11.80
C ALA A 238 -19.86 -8.73 -10.53
N GLU A 239 -19.15 -9.87 -10.66
CA GLU A 239 -18.80 -10.76 -9.54
C GLU A 239 -17.90 -10.02 -8.54
N LEU A 240 -16.78 -9.46 -9.00
CA LEU A 240 -15.82 -8.79 -8.11
C LEU A 240 -16.38 -7.51 -7.48
N ALA A 241 -17.21 -6.75 -8.21
CA ALA A 241 -17.91 -5.60 -7.64
C ALA A 241 -18.80 -6.01 -6.47
N PHE A 242 -19.48 -7.15 -6.56
CA PHE A 242 -20.32 -7.66 -5.49
C PHE A 242 -19.51 -8.21 -4.33
N ASP A 243 -18.52 -9.05 -4.61
CA ASP A 243 -17.74 -9.75 -3.58
C ASP A 243 -16.93 -8.77 -2.74
N TYR A 244 -16.27 -7.80 -3.38
CA TYR A 244 -15.33 -6.91 -2.70
C TYR A 244 -15.94 -5.58 -2.29
N PHE A 245 -16.95 -5.07 -2.99
CA PHE A 245 -17.56 -3.77 -2.67
C PHE A 245 -19.00 -3.90 -2.17
N GLY A 246 -19.67 -5.04 -2.41
CA GLY A 246 -21.09 -5.22 -2.10
C GLY A 246 -22.01 -4.53 -3.10
N VAL A 247 -21.50 -4.26 -4.30
CA VAL A 247 -22.18 -3.49 -5.34
C VAL A 247 -22.74 -4.42 -6.39
N ARG A 248 -24.04 -4.31 -6.69
CA ARG A 248 -24.68 -5.09 -7.74
C ARG A 248 -24.60 -4.33 -9.06
N VAL A 249 -23.98 -4.94 -10.07
CA VAL A 249 -23.91 -4.42 -11.44
C VAL A 249 -24.92 -5.16 -12.30
N GLU A 250 -25.72 -4.42 -13.06
CA GLU A 250 -26.59 -4.95 -14.10
C GLU A 250 -26.13 -4.50 -15.47
N ILE A 251 -26.28 -5.38 -16.45
CA ILE A 251 -26.03 -5.07 -17.85
C ILE A 251 -27.37 -5.10 -18.59
N LYS A 252 -27.67 -4.03 -19.32
CA LYS A 252 -28.81 -3.95 -20.22
C LYS A 252 -28.38 -3.27 -21.52
N ASP A 253 -28.65 -3.92 -22.65
CA ASP A 253 -28.34 -3.39 -23.99
C ASP A 253 -26.88 -2.93 -24.16
N GLY A 254 -25.94 -3.63 -23.51
CA GLY A 254 -24.51 -3.30 -23.54
C GLY A 254 -24.07 -2.19 -22.57
N VAL A 255 -24.99 -1.65 -21.77
CA VAL A 255 -24.72 -0.60 -20.78
C VAL A 255 -24.75 -1.18 -19.37
N ARG A 256 -23.74 -0.84 -18.56
CA ARG A 256 -23.66 -1.19 -17.13
C ARG A 256 -24.39 -0.16 -16.29
N SER A 257 -25.05 -0.64 -15.24
CA SER A 257 -25.64 0.20 -14.21
C SER A 257 -25.41 -0.41 -12.83
N VAL A 258 -25.14 0.43 -11.83
CA VAL A 258 -25.02 0.04 -10.43
C VAL A 258 -26.38 0.14 -9.76
N ARG A 259 -26.83 -0.94 -9.12
CA ARG A 259 -28.04 -0.94 -8.30
C ARG A 259 -27.76 -0.55 -6.87
N TYR A 260 -28.66 0.25 -6.31
CA TYR A 260 -28.70 0.55 -4.88
C TYR A 260 -30.07 0.18 -4.28
N PRO A 261 -30.18 0.02 -2.95
CA PRO A 261 -31.43 -0.33 -2.29
C PRO A 261 -32.58 0.63 -2.66
N GLY A 262 -33.78 0.09 -2.88
CA GLY A 262 -34.95 0.88 -3.34
C GLY A 262 -35.19 0.83 -4.84
N GLY A 263 -34.40 0.05 -5.59
CA GLY A 263 -34.63 -0.23 -7.02
C GLY A 263 -34.09 0.83 -7.98
N GLY A 264 -33.50 1.90 -7.46
CA GLY A 264 -32.81 2.90 -8.25
C GLY A 264 -31.49 2.39 -8.83
N LYS A 265 -31.01 3.11 -9.85
CA LYS A 265 -29.80 2.77 -10.59
C LYS A 265 -28.91 4.00 -10.76
N ILE A 266 -27.61 3.75 -10.87
CA ILE A 266 -26.60 4.73 -11.26
C ILE A 266 -25.95 4.21 -12.53
N GLU A 267 -26.09 4.94 -13.63
CA GLU A 267 -25.36 4.66 -14.86
C GLU A 267 -24.01 5.38 -14.79
N PRO A 268 -22.87 4.68 -14.96
CA PRO A 268 -21.58 5.33 -15.06
C PRO A 268 -21.56 6.25 -16.29
N ASP A 269 -20.87 7.39 -16.20
CA ASP A 269 -20.66 8.28 -17.36
C ASP A 269 -19.32 9.04 -17.23
N PRO A 270 -18.27 8.66 -17.98
CA PRO A 270 -18.13 7.38 -18.68
C PRO A 270 -17.87 6.21 -17.72
N SER A 271 -17.49 6.48 -16.47
CA SER A 271 -17.12 5.46 -15.48
C SER A 271 -17.49 5.87 -14.06
N ILE A 272 -17.49 4.90 -13.15
CA ILE A 272 -17.71 5.11 -11.72
C ILE A 272 -16.61 4.42 -10.92
N LYS A 273 -16.19 5.03 -9.81
CA LYS A 273 -15.21 4.46 -8.88
C LYS A 273 -15.88 3.97 -7.61
N LEU A 274 -15.81 2.67 -7.37
CA LEU A 274 -16.19 2.01 -6.13
C LEU A 274 -15.02 2.10 -5.14
N ARG A 275 -15.28 2.60 -3.93
CA ARG A 275 -14.32 2.71 -2.82
C ARG A 275 -14.81 1.93 -1.60
N SER A 276 -14.03 1.95 -0.52
CA SER A 276 -14.33 1.22 0.72
C SER A 276 -14.51 -0.28 0.48
N CYS A 277 -13.48 -0.87 -0.13
CA CYS A 277 -13.34 -2.30 -0.31
C CYS A 277 -13.47 -3.02 1.04
N ARG A 278 -14.15 -4.16 1.05
CA ARG A 278 -14.19 -5.06 2.20
C ARG A 278 -12.77 -5.54 2.47
N GLN A 279 -12.37 -5.64 3.74
CA GLN A 279 -11.05 -6.15 4.13
C GLN A 279 -10.98 -7.68 3.93
N VAL A 280 -11.05 -8.13 2.69
CA VAL A 280 -10.91 -9.52 2.27
C VAL A 280 -9.59 -9.74 1.53
N PHE A 281 -8.56 -8.94 1.85
CA PHE A 281 -7.23 -9.06 1.24
C PHE A 281 -6.66 -10.48 1.20
N PRO A 282 -6.81 -11.32 2.24
CA PRO A 282 -6.31 -12.69 2.20
C PRO A 282 -6.99 -13.59 1.15
N SER A 283 -8.13 -13.20 0.58
CA SER A 283 -8.78 -13.93 -0.52
C SER A 283 -8.41 -13.39 -1.90
N ILE A 284 -7.69 -12.27 -1.97
CA ILE A 284 -7.33 -11.58 -3.23
C ILE A 284 -5.82 -11.69 -3.47
N PHE A 285 -5.03 -11.28 -2.47
CA PHE A 285 -3.60 -11.09 -2.59
C PHE A 285 -2.83 -12.15 -1.80
N ARG A 286 -1.66 -12.54 -2.31
CA ARG A 286 -0.70 -13.45 -1.69
C ARG A 286 0.65 -12.78 -1.48
N GLY A 287 1.43 -13.34 -0.57
CA GLY A 287 2.83 -13.00 -0.35
C GLY A 287 3.10 -11.50 -0.31
N ASP A 288 4.03 -11.04 -1.13
CA ASP A 288 4.48 -9.66 -1.13
C ASP A 288 3.37 -8.65 -1.44
N LEU A 289 2.38 -8.99 -2.28
CA LEU A 289 1.28 -8.06 -2.58
C LEU A 289 0.34 -7.89 -1.39
N TYR A 290 0.07 -8.96 -0.65
CA TYR A 290 -0.69 -8.89 0.59
C TYR A 290 0.00 -7.99 1.61
N ASP A 291 1.31 -8.21 1.83
CA ASP A 291 2.11 -7.39 2.75
C ASP A 291 2.17 -5.92 2.30
N ALA A 292 2.34 -5.70 1.00
CA ALA A 292 2.40 -4.36 0.42
C ALA A 292 1.08 -3.59 0.62
N ALA A 293 -0.07 -4.24 0.43
CA ALA A 293 -1.37 -3.62 0.66
C ALA A 293 -1.58 -3.27 2.15
N ASN A 294 -1.19 -4.16 3.07
CA ASN A 294 -1.31 -3.96 4.51
C ASN A 294 -0.33 -2.92 5.09
N THR A 295 0.76 -2.63 4.38
CA THR A 295 1.72 -1.58 4.77
C THR A 295 1.43 -0.25 4.08
N SER A 296 0.33 -0.14 3.33
CA SER A 296 -0.06 1.12 2.70
C SER A 296 -0.46 2.17 3.74
N PRO A 297 -0.08 3.45 3.56
CA PRO A 297 -0.45 4.52 4.49
C PRO A 297 -1.95 4.67 4.74
N ILE A 298 -2.78 4.37 3.73
CA ILE A 298 -4.24 4.39 3.83
C ILE A 298 -4.69 3.29 4.79
N TYR A 299 -4.29 2.05 4.52
CA TYR A 299 -4.69 0.92 5.34
C TYR A 299 -4.25 1.07 6.79
N LEU A 300 -3.01 1.51 7.03
CA LEU A 300 -2.50 1.73 8.39
C LEU A 300 -3.32 2.78 9.16
N LEU A 301 -3.71 3.88 8.50
CA LEU A 301 -4.57 4.90 9.11
C LEU A 301 -5.97 4.36 9.43
N GLU A 302 -6.56 3.64 8.49
CA GLU A 302 -7.91 3.09 8.63
C GLU A 302 -7.98 1.98 9.68
N LYS A 303 -6.89 1.20 9.81
CA LYS A 303 -6.70 0.22 10.89
C LYS A 303 -6.65 0.91 12.26
N GLN A 304 -5.93 2.02 12.39
CA GLN A 304 -5.93 2.82 13.64
C GLN A 304 -7.32 3.38 13.97
N GLN A 305 -8.10 3.73 12.94
CA GLN A 305 -9.48 4.19 13.08
C GLN A 305 -10.48 3.04 13.28
N MET A 306 -10.02 1.79 13.36
CA MET A 306 -10.86 0.60 13.51
C MET A 306 -11.92 0.46 12.41
N ARG A 307 -11.65 0.95 11.19
CA ARG A 307 -12.54 0.75 10.04
C ARG A 307 -12.46 -0.72 9.61
N ASN A 308 -13.62 -1.28 9.24
CA ASN A 308 -13.77 -2.64 8.69
C ASN A 308 -13.67 -2.69 7.15
N ARG A 309 -13.47 -1.53 6.53
CA ARG A 309 -13.36 -1.32 5.08
C ARG A 309 -12.21 -0.38 4.81
N THR A 310 -11.68 -0.46 3.59
CA THR A 310 -10.49 0.30 3.22
C THR A 310 -10.66 1.01 1.88
N ASP A 311 -10.27 2.27 1.86
CA ASP A 311 -10.14 3.06 0.63
C ASP A 311 -8.79 2.82 -0.06
N GLY A 312 -7.92 1.99 0.54
CA GLY A 312 -6.65 1.54 -0.03
C GLY A 312 -6.82 0.62 -1.26
N VAL A 313 -8.03 0.11 -1.47
CA VAL A 313 -8.42 -0.63 -2.68
C VAL A 313 -9.69 -0.03 -3.26
N SER A 314 -9.69 0.21 -4.56
CA SER A 314 -10.84 0.72 -5.30
C SER A 314 -11.01 0.01 -6.63
N MET A 315 -12.21 0.05 -7.20
CA MET A 315 -12.51 -0.53 -8.50
C MET A 315 -13.18 0.53 -9.37
N THR A 316 -12.67 0.74 -10.58
CA THR A 316 -13.27 1.63 -11.56
C THR A 316 -13.98 0.78 -12.63
N ILE A 317 -15.25 1.08 -12.86
CA ILE A 317 -16.13 0.35 -13.78
C ILE A 317 -16.60 1.31 -14.86
N SER A 318 -16.42 0.93 -16.12
CA SER A 318 -16.93 1.66 -17.28
C SER A 318 -18.43 1.47 -17.47
N ASN A 319 -19.08 2.39 -18.17
CA ASN A 319 -20.46 2.25 -18.62
C ASN A 319 -20.63 1.18 -19.71
N GLN A 320 -19.58 0.85 -20.45
CA GLN A 320 -19.64 -0.16 -21.51
C GLN A 320 -19.49 -1.57 -20.93
N ALA A 321 -20.40 -2.48 -21.29
CA ALA A 321 -20.35 -3.88 -20.86
C ALA A 321 -19.19 -4.67 -21.45
N LYS A 322 -18.66 -4.22 -22.60
CA LYS A 322 -17.55 -4.85 -23.33
C LYS A 322 -16.15 -4.48 -22.81
N GLU A 323 -16.09 -3.55 -21.86
CA GLU A 323 -14.83 -3.12 -21.29
C GLU A 323 -14.57 -3.88 -20.00
N GLY A 324 -13.32 -4.14 -19.67
CA GLY A 324 -12.96 -4.64 -18.35
C GLY A 324 -13.30 -3.66 -17.22
N ALA A 325 -12.81 -3.98 -16.02
CA ALA A 325 -12.71 -3.04 -14.92
C ALA A 325 -11.26 -2.88 -14.50
N LYS A 326 -10.99 -1.87 -13.68
CA LYS A 326 -9.66 -1.64 -13.13
C LYS A 326 -9.71 -1.63 -11.62
N ILE A 327 -9.02 -2.57 -10.98
CA ILE A 327 -8.79 -2.54 -9.53
C ILE A 327 -7.50 -1.79 -9.27
N THR A 328 -7.59 -0.80 -8.40
CA THR A 328 -6.46 0.01 -7.95
C THR A 328 -6.14 -0.35 -6.51
N VAL A 329 -4.87 -0.70 -6.24
CA VAL A 329 -4.36 -1.07 -4.92
C VAL A 329 -3.23 -0.09 -4.55
N PHE A 330 -3.37 0.57 -3.41
CA PHE A 330 -2.29 1.37 -2.84
C PHE A 330 -1.35 0.49 -2.02
N LEU A 331 -0.04 0.67 -2.20
CA LEU A 331 0.99 -0.20 -1.66
C LEU A 331 1.99 0.56 -0.79
N GLY A 332 2.52 -0.10 0.24
CA GLY A 332 3.70 0.36 0.95
C GLY A 332 4.92 0.38 0.02
N GLN A 333 5.66 1.50 0.00
CA GLN A 333 6.73 1.75 -0.98
C GLN A 333 7.80 0.66 -1.00
N TRP A 334 8.22 0.17 0.16
CA TRP A 334 9.29 -0.83 0.27
C TRP A 334 8.94 -2.14 -0.43
N LYS A 335 7.76 -2.66 -0.12
CA LYS A 335 7.28 -3.92 -0.70
C LYS A 335 6.93 -3.72 -2.17
N ALA A 336 6.39 -2.57 -2.54
CA ALA A 336 6.15 -2.23 -3.94
C ALA A 336 7.43 -2.22 -4.79
N SER A 337 8.55 -1.71 -4.29
CA SER A 337 9.83 -1.76 -5.01
C SER A 337 10.33 -3.18 -5.23
N ALA A 338 10.11 -4.08 -4.26
CA ALA A 338 10.46 -5.51 -4.41
C ALA A 338 9.57 -6.20 -5.46
N ILE A 339 8.26 -5.94 -5.42
CA ILE A 339 7.32 -6.46 -6.43
C ILE A 339 7.70 -5.96 -7.84
N LYS A 340 8.00 -4.67 -7.97
CA LYS A 340 8.47 -4.08 -9.24
C LYS A 340 9.70 -4.80 -9.77
N ALA A 341 10.73 -5.01 -8.93
CA ALA A 341 11.95 -5.68 -9.35
C ALA A 341 11.69 -7.13 -9.80
N ARG A 342 10.72 -7.81 -9.19
CA ARG A 342 10.33 -9.17 -9.59
C ARG A 342 9.54 -9.21 -10.90
N LEU A 343 8.67 -8.23 -11.14
CA LEU A 343 7.80 -8.22 -12.32
C LEU A 343 8.44 -7.57 -13.55
N TYR A 344 9.35 -6.59 -13.37
CA TYR A 344 9.85 -5.73 -14.44
C TYR A 344 11.36 -5.44 -14.37
N GLY A 345 12.09 -6.07 -13.44
CA GLY A 345 13.50 -5.77 -13.14
C GLY A 345 14.50 -6.72 -13.76
#